data_AF-A0A699YT24-F1
#
_entry.id   AF-A0A699YT24-F1
#
_cell.length_a   1.000
_cell.length_b   1.000
_cell.length_c   1.000
_cell.angle_alpha   90.00
_cell.angle_beta   90.00
_cell.angle_gamma   90.00
#
_symmetry.space_group_name_H-M   'P 1'
#
loop_
_entity.id
_entity.type
_entity.pdbx_description
1 polymer ?
#
loop_
_entity_poly.entity_id
_entity_poly.type
_entity_poly.pdbx_seq_one_letter_code
_entity_poly.pdbx_strand_id
1 'polypeptide(L)'
;MAEDIDFKYPMKKACAWEINIFCKDIPHGHARVIRCLEEHLDHDDMSKECKDETVRDMNRMAKDYRLNWRLNHACESDINILCPTVCSSHGAQVCGGLVLQCLQEQQDNITSQACQDEVFYYELMEVTDFRNDVILAEACRSDVEQYCKDVEPGDGRIHVCLRFHRNKISERCRNEEMKLAAVEYRDIRLRPKLNKLCSEEKAVYCKDVKPGQARVIKCLMENMAQPNFGEDCKSELQEREGVMKTDYRFDVGVATNCASDVEQFCADARNKLRGNATVLKCLVTNFRSLTDQCQTEMSRAVRLALWDYTPGAALTAACDNDVATQCPRVRLHGPQVPGCNVAAILQSLYMVSAHPGCRVAPWVVQGARSKAGAVFTIGVVGRCLSKTLVEGKPLEPKCRDMVLVAAPKDARAYFDHPDSTNAIVQKIAELQQAAGLSAVLVNPNSRTGSTVTVTGWVALACIISLIVVIIGGSFMLYKRFIGADKPHTLHVKMGDA
;
A
#
# COMPACT_ATOMS: atom_id res chain seq x y z
N MET A 1 -39.37 10.18 12.34
CA MET A 1 -37.93 10.40 12.64
C MET A 1 -37.68 11.85 12.30
N ALA A 2 -36.93 12.60 13.10
CA ALA A 2 -36.72 14.02 12.84
C ALA A 2 -35.53 14.17 11.87
N GLU A 3 -35.79 14.28 10.58
CA GLU A 3 -34.78 14.61 9.56
C GLU A 3 -34.38 16.09 9.59
N ASP A 4 -35.24 16.95 10.12
CA ASP A 4 -34.96 18.36 10.33
C ASP A 4 -34.43 18.59 11.74
N ILE A 5 -33.35 19.38 11.84
CA ILE A 5 -32.82 19.86 13.11
C ILE A 5 -33.87 20.63 13.91
N ASP A 6 -34.84 21.25 13.22
CA ASP A 6 -35.95 21.98 13.83
C ASP A 6 -36.82 21.12 14.76
N PHE A 7 -36.85 19.81 14.53
CA PHE A 7 -37.56 18.85 15.37
C PHE A 7 -36.64 18.14 16.39
N LYS A 8 -35.35 18.48 16.40
CA LYS A 8 -34.36 18.01 17.39
C LYS A 8 -34.04 19.13 18.40
N TYR A 9 -35.03 19.49 19.21
CA TYR A 9 -34.96 20.67 20.08
C TYR A 9 -33.67 20.81 20.93
N PRO A 10 -33.15 19.76 21.61
CA PRO A 10 -31.89 19.88 22.36
C PRO A 10 -30.72 20.32 21.48
N MET A 11 -30.58 19.69 20.31
CA MET A 11 -29.53 19.98 19.35
C MET A 11 -29.71 21.36 18.71
N LYS A 12 -30.92 21.72 18.24
CA LYS A 12 -31.19 23.05 17.68
C LYS A 12 -30.88 24.17 18.66
N LYS A 13 -31.21 23.97 19.93
CA LYS A 13 -30.93 24.96 20.97
C LYS A 13 -29.43 25.09 21.25
N ALA A 14 -28.71 23.97 21.35
CA ALA A 14 -27.28 23.97 21.61
C ALA A 14 -26.47 24.55 20.45
N CYS A 15 -26.87 24.27 19.21
CA CYS A 15 -26.16 24.65 17.99
C CYS A 15 -26.65 25.96 17.34
N ALA A 16 -27.46 26.77 18.02
CA ALA A 16 -28.10 27.93 17.39
C ALA A 16 -27.10 28.96 16.82
N TRP A 17 -25.94 29.10 17.48
CA TRP A 17 -24.89 30.02 17.05
C TRP A 17 -24.08 29.44 15.88
N GLU A 18 -23.71 28.16 15.96
CA GLU A 18 -22.99 27.42 14.92
C GLU A 18 -23.79 27.31 13.63
N ILE A 19 -25.11 27.09 13.71
CA ILE A 19 -26.00 27.10 12.54
C ILE A 19 -25.90 28.44 11.81
N ASN A 20 -25.81 29.56 12.53
CA ASN A 20 -25.74 30.89 11.93
C ASN A 20 -24.34 31.23 11.37
N ILE A 21 -23.27 30.61 11.88
CA ILE A 21 -21.90 30.88 11.42
C ILE A 21 -21.46 29.93 10.32
N PHE A 22 -21.65 28.63 10.51
CA PHE A 22 -21.20 27.61 9.56
C PHE A 22 -22.26 27.26 8.52
N CYS A 23 -23.55 27.24 8.92
CA CYS A 23 -24.63 26.63 8.12
C CYS A 23 -25.69 27.61 7.65
N LYS A 24 -25.39 28.92 7.63
CA LYS A 24 -26.37 30.00 7.38
C LYS A 24 -27.15 29.84 6.07
N ASP A 25 -26.46 29.44 5.01
CA ASP A 25 -27.02 29.31 3.66
C ASP A 25 -27.52 27.89 3.35
N ILE A 26 -27.50 26.99 4.33
CA ILE A 26 -27.93 25.60 4.18
C ILE A 26 -29.44 25.49 4.44
N PRO A 27 -30.25 25.03 3.46
CA PRO A 27 -31.68 24.88 3.67
C PRO A 27 -31.98 23.81 4.73
N HIS A 28 -32.91 24.12 5.63
CA HIS A 28 -33.44 23.20 6.63
C HIS A 28 -34.12 21.97 5.99
N GLY A 29 -34.26 20.90 6.76
CA GLY A 29 -34.75 19.60 6.30
C GLY A 29 -33.70 18.70 5.64
N HIS A 30 -34.09 17.45 5.37
CA HIS A 30 -33.24 16.43 4.70
C HIS A 30 -31.87 16.24 5.38
N ALA A 31 -31.80 16.49 6.70
CA ALA A 31 -30.58 16.47 7.51
C ALA A 31 -29.40 17.29 6.97
N ARG A 32 -29.62 18.30 6.13
CA ARG A 32 -28.54 19.11 5.55
C ARG A 32 -27.81 19.96 6.58
N VAL A 33 -28.55 20.63 7.45
CA VAL A 33 -27.96 21.44 8.54
C VAL A 33 -27.21 20.54 9.52
N ILE A 34 -27.74 19.35 9.82
CA ILE A 34 -27.07 18.35 10.66
C ILE A 34 -25.73 17.94 10.03
N ARG A 35 -25.71 17.61 8.73
CA ARG A 35 -24.47 17.29 8.02
C ARG A 35 -23.45 18.43 8.06
N CYS A 36 -23.90 19.67 7.86
CA CYS A 36 -23.02 20.83 7.95
C CYS A 36 -22.38 20.96 9.34
N LEU A 37 -23.14 20.74 10.42
CA LEU A 37 -22.60 20.74 11.79
C LEU A 37 -21.62 19.59 12.01
N GLU A 38 -21.93 18.39 11.50
CA GLU A 38 -21.03 17.23 11.57
C GLU A 38 -19.67 17.50 10.89
N GLU A 39 -19.68 18.14 9.71
CA GLU A 39 -18.46 18.48 8.96
C GLU A 39 -17.58 19.54 9.65
N HIS A 40 -18.15 20.31 10.60
CA HIS A 40 -17.44 21.34 11.37
C HIS A 40 -17.17 20.93 12.83
N LEU A 41 -17.38 19.66 13.20
CA LEU A 41 -17.24 19.15 14.58
C LEU A 41 -15.89 19.47 15.24
N ASP A 42 -14.83 19.54 14.43
CA ASP A 42 -13.46 19.76 14.90
C ASP A 42 -12.96 21.18 14.63
N HIS A 43 -13.84 22.09 14.24
CA HIS A 43 -13.51 23.51 14.13
C HIS A 43 -13.36 24.12 15.54
N ASP A 44 -12.38 25.01 15.73
CA ASP A 44 -12.10 25.64 17.03
C ASP A 44 -13.30 26.46 17.57
N ASP A 45 -14.06 27.05 16.65
CA ASP A 45 -15.31 27.77 16.92
C ASP A 45 -16.53 26.83 17.06
N MET A 46 -16.38 25.53 17.32
CA MET A 46 -17.51 24.64 17.65
C MET A 46 -17.69 24.61 19.19
N SER A 47 -18.81 25.09 19.73
CA SER A 47 -19.04 25.02 21.17
C SER A 47 -19.10 23.58 21.66
N LYS A 48 -18.69 23.36 22.92
CA LYS A 48 -18.77 22.04 23.55
C LYS A 48 -20.21 21.54 23.60
N GLU A 49 -21.16 22.43 23.86
CA GLU A 49 -22.59 22.11 23.91
C GLU A 49 -23.10 21.61 22.56
N CYS A 50 -22.78 22.31 21.46
CA CYS A 50 -23.19 21.88 20.13
C CYS A 50 -22.46 20.60 19.70
N LYS A 51 -21.16 20.48 20.01
CA LYS A 51 -20.37 19.27 19.76
C LYS A 51 -20.99 18.05 20.45
N ASP A 52 -21.33 18.17 21.73
CA ASP A 52 -21.91 17.10 22.52
C ASP A 52 -23.29 16.64 21.98
N GLU A 53 -24.15 17.57 21.56
CA GLU A 53 -25.45 17.21 20.95
C GLU A 53 -25.32 16.62 19.56
N THR A 54 -24.39 17.13 18.73
CA THR A 54 -24.13 16.61 17.38
C THR A 54 -23.58 15.18 17.45
N VAL A 55 -22.57 14.94 18.30
CA VAL A 55 -22.03 13.59 18.54
C VAL A 55 -23.09 12.66 19.12
N ARG A 56 -23.98 13.15 20.00
CA ARG A 56 -25.10 12.35 20.51
C ARG A 56 -26.07 11.96 19.40
N ASP A 57 -26.35 12.86 18.47
CA ASP A 57 -27.24 12.57 17.33
C ASP A 57 -26.60 11.56 16.36
N MET A 58 -25.31 11.72 16.04
CA MET A 58 -24.53 10.77 15.25
C MET A 58 -24.59 9.35 15.84
N ASN A 59 -24.27 9.22 17.14
CA ASN A 59 -24.34 7.95 17.86
C ASN A 59 -25.74 7.35 17.91
N ARG A 60 -26.79 8.18 17.79
CA ARG A 60 -28.18 7.71 17.73
C ARG A 60 -28.53 7.23 16.32
N MET A 61 -28.16 7.98 15.30
CA MET A 61 -28.40 7.65 13.89
C MET A 61 -27.64 6.39 13.47
N ALA A 62 -26.44 6.18 14.01
CA ALA A 62 -25.62 5.01 13.80
C ALA A 62 -26.25 3.70 14.33
N LYS A 63 -27.22 3.77 15.26
CA LYS A 63 -27.83 2.56 15.86
C LYS A 63 -28.66 1.73 14.89
N ASP A 64 -29.24 2.39 13.90
CA ASP A 64 -30.15 1.77 12.95
C ASP A 64 -30.18 2.63 11.70
N TYR A 65 -29.89 2.04 10.55
CA TYR A 65 -29.85 2.75 9.27
C TYR A 65 -31.12 3.57 9.00
N ARG A 66 -32.28 3.11 9.50
CA ARG A 66 -33.57 3.80 9.34
C ARG A 66 -33.61 5.15 10.05
N LEU A 67 -32.88 5.29 11.16
CA LEU A 67 -32.73 6.54 11.91
C LEU A 67 -31.83 7.54 11.18
N ASN A 68 -30.95 7.05 10.30
CA ASN A 68 -30.14 7.89 9.43
C ASN A 68 -30.92 8.23 8.15
N TRP A 69 -31.61 9.36 8.16
CA TRP A 69 -32.48 9.76 7.03
C TRP A 69 -31.72 9.81 5.69
N ARG A 70 -30.50 10.37 5.65
CA ARG A 70 -29.74 10.53 4.39
C ARG A 70 -29.38 9.16 3.81
N LEU A 71 -28.81 8.28 4.63
CA LEU A 71 -28.44 6.93 4.22
C LEU A 71 -29.67 6.11 3.83
N ASN A 72 -30.71 6.09 4.66
CA ASN A 72 -31.94 5.34 4.37
C ASN A 72 -32.58 5.79 3.04
N HIS A 73 -32.67 7.11 2.83
CA HIS A 73 -33.26 7.66 1.61
C HIS A 73 -32.39 7.40 0.38
N ALA A 74 -31.07 7.59 0.48
CA ALA A 74 -30.16 7.39 -0.63
C ALA A 74 -30.02 5.92 -1.04
N CYS A 75 -30.11 5.00 -0.07
CA CYS A 75 -29.85 3.58 -0.25
C CYS A 75 -31.12 2.71 -0.31
N GLU A 76 -32.33 3.29 -0.32
CA GLU A 76 -33.59 2.53 -0.24
C GLU A 76 -33.67 1.41 -1.30
N SER A 77 -33.35 1.73 -2.56
CA SER A 77 -33.36 0.75 -3.65
C SER A 77 -32.25 -0.29 -3.50
N ASP A 78 -31.02 0.13 -3.18
CA ASP A 78 -29.87 -0.76 -3.06
C ASP A 78 -30.03 -1.74 -1.89
N ILE A 79 -30.63 -1.32 -0.77
CA ILE A 79 -30.94 -2.20 0.38
C ILE A 79 -31.88 -3.33 -0.04
N ASN A 80 -32.92 -3.01 -0.81
CA ASN A 80 -33.90 -4.00 -1.25
C ASN A 80 -33.33 -5.01 -2.27
N ILE A 81 -32.31 -4.61 -3.04
CA ILE A 81 -31.70 -5.46 -4.07
C ILE A 81 -30.54 -6.27 -3.49
N LEU A 82 -29.64 -5.63 -2.74
CA LEU A 82 -28.37 -6.20 -2.29
C LEU A 82 -28.46 -6.82 -0.89
N CYS A 83 -29.35 -6.30 -0.04
CA CYS A 83 -29.49 -6.72 1.37
C CYS A 83 -30.91 -7.19 1.78
N PRO A 84 -31.70 -7.89 0.93
CA PRO A 84 -33.13 -8.14 1.17
C PRO A 84 -33.44 -9.03 2.39
N THR A 85 -32.55 -9.97 2.73
CA THR A 85 -32.80 -11.03 3.73
C THR A 85 -32.16 -10.76 5.08
N VAL A 86 -31.44 -9.65 5.23
CA VAL A 86 -30.63 -9.35 6.42
C VAL A 86 -31.50 -9.19 7.68
N CYS A 87 -32.72 -8.69 7.53
CA CYS A 87 -33.67 -8.47 8.62
C CYS A 87 -34.76 -9.55 8.75
N SER A 88 -34.65 -10.67 8.01
CA SER A 88 -35.68 -11.72 8.01
C SER A 88 -35.57 -12.72 9.18
N SER A 89 -34.55 -12.60 10.04
CA SER A 89 -34.36 -13.50 11.18
C SER A 89 -35.08 -12.98 12.43
N HIS A 90 -36.13 -13.68 12.88
CA HIS A 90 -36.80 -13.42 14.15
C HIS A 90 -35.92 -13.89 15.33
N GLY A 91 -35.19 -12.93 15.90
CA GLY A 91 -34.45 -13.07 17.15
C GLY A 91 -34.10 -11.68 17.68
N ALA A 92 -33.70 -11.57 18.94
CA ALA A 92 -33.40 -10.30 19.63
C ALA A 92 -32.16 -9.54 19.08
N GLN A 93 -31.89 -9.61 17.78
CA GLN A 93 -30.70 -9.11 17.10
C GLN A 93 -31.00 -7.79 16.38
N VAL A 94 -30.03 -6.87 16.44
CA VAL A 94 -30.15 -5.51 15.91
C VAL A 94 -30.15 -5.54 14.37
N CYS A 95 -31.34 -5.62 13.76
CA CYS A 95 -31.51 -5.61 12.29
C CYS A 95 -30.86 -4.38 11.64
N GLY A 96 -30.92 -3.21 12.30
CA GLY A 96 -30.37 -1.96 11.78
C GLY A 96 -28.86 -1.99 11.48
N GLY A 97 -28.06 -2.55 12.40
CA GLY A 97 -26.60 -2.64 12.24
C GLY A 97 -26.16 -3.68 11.19
N LEU A 98 -26.91 -4.77 11.05
CA LEU A 98 -26.61 -5.81 10.06
C LEU A 98 -26.81 -5.30 8.62
N VAL A 99 -27.82 -4.46 8.38
CA VAL A 99 -28.02 -3.85 7.06
C VAL A 99 -26.87 -2.90 6.72
N LEU A 100 -26.37 -2.14 7.69
CA LEU A 100 -25.22 -1.26 7.49
C LEU A 100 -23.97 -2.07 7.13
N GLN A 101 -23.70 -3.16 7.85
CA GLN A 101 -22.60 -4.07 7.54
C GLN A 101 -22.74 -4.65 6.12
N CYS A 102 -23.95 -5.08 5.73
CA CYS A 102 -24.21 -5.56 4.37
C CYS A 102 -23.94 -4.48 3.32
N LEU A 103 -24.38 -3.25 3.54
CA LEU A 103 -24.13 -2.14 2.60
C LEU A 103 -22.64 -1.82 2.47
N GLN A 104 -21.86 -1.92 3.54
CA GLN A 104 -20.40 -1.76 3.49
C GLN A 104 -19.75 -2.89 2.68
N GLU A 105 -20.13 -4.14 2.93
CA GLU A 105 -19.63 -5.30 2.18
C GLU A 105 -20.00 -5.22 0.69
N GLN A 106 -21.20 -4.70 0.39
CA GLN A 106 -21.72 -4.53 -0.97
C GLN A 106 -21.38 -3.16 -1.58
N GLN A 107 -20.58 -2.33 -0.93
CA GLN A 107 -20.33 -0.95 -1.36
C GLN A 107 -19.87 -0.84 -2.83
N ASP A 108 -19.11 -1.83 -3.30
CA ASP A 108 -18.61 -1.89 -4.67
C ASP A 108 -19.67 -2.32 -5.71
N ASN A 109 -20.78 -2.91 -5.25
CA ASN A 109 -21.93 -3.34 -6.05
C ASN A 109 -23.09 -2.34 -6.01
N ILE A 110 -23.03 -1.32 -5.14
CA ILE A 110 -24.02 -0.24 -5.07
C ILE A 110 -23.99 0.56 -6.36
N THR A 111 -25.14 0.77 -6.99
CA THR A 111 -25.21 1.48 -8.28
C THR A 111 -25.46 2.98 -8.11
N SER A 112 -26.15 3.37 -7.03
CA SER A 112 -26.44 4.76 -6.70
C SER A 112 -25.21 5.46 -6.11
N GLN A 113 -24.70 6.49 -6.80
CA GLN A 113 -23.61 7.31 -6.25
C GLN A 113 -23.99 7.95 -4.93
N ALA A 114 -25.25 8.40 -4.79
CA ALA A 114 -25.75 8.98 -3.54
C ALA A 114 -25.69 7.95 -2.40
N CYS A 115 -26.06 6.69 -2.66
CA CYS A 115 -25.95 5.64 -1.64
C CYS A 115 -24.47 5.34 -1.32
N GLN A 116 -23.60 5.25 -2.32
CA GLN A 116 -22.16 5.05 -2.09
C GLN A 116 -21.56 6.15 -1.20
N ASP A 117 -21.94 7.41 -1.43
CA ASP A 117 -21.47 8.55 -0.65
C ASP A 117 -21.97 8.50 0.81
N GLU A 118 -23.23 8.11 1.03
CA GLU A 118 -23.76 7.92 2.39
C GLU A 118 -23.16 6.71 3.12
N VAL A 119 -22.93 5.60 2.43
CA VAL A 119 -22.25 4.43 3.00
C VAL A 119 -20.81 4.78 3.36
N PHE A 120 -20.10 5.49 2.48
CA PHE A 120 -18.75 5.98 2.76
C PHE A 120 -18.74 6.94 3.97
N TYR A 121 -19.72 7.84 4.06
CA TYR A 121 -19.81 8.72 5.22
C TYR A 121 -20.07 7.95 6.52
N TYR A 122 -20.93 6.93 6.46
CA TYR A 122 -21.15 6.05 7.60
C TYR A 122 -19.86 5.32 8.02
N GLU A 123 -19.07 4.80 7.06
CA GLU A 123 -17.73 4.26 7.35
C GLU A 123 -16.83 5.31 8.03
N LEU A 124 -16.88 6.57 7.61
CA LEU A 124 -16.13 7.66 8.24
C LEU A 124 -16.57 7.89 9.70
N MET A 125 -17.87 7.82 9.98
CA MET A 125 -18.40 7.94 11.35
C MET A 125 -17.90 6.80 12.24
N GLU A 126 -17.87 5.56 11.73
CA GLU A 126 -17.40 4.39 12.48
C GLU A 126 -15.91 4.46 12.81
N VAL A 127 -15.06 4.83 11.84
CA VAL A 127 -13.60 4.94 12.09
C VAL A 127 -13.25 6.10 13.03
N THR A 128 -14.13 7.10 13.10
CA THR A 128 -13.95 8.27 13.97
C THR A 128 -14.38 7.95 15.41
N ASP A 129 -15.44 7.16 15.60
CA ASP A 129 -15.91 6.81 16.92
C ASP A 129 -16.52 5.41 16.94
N PHE A 130 -15.93 4.55 17.77
CA PHE A 130 -16.34 3.16 17.93
C PHE A 130 -17.82 2.99 18.31
N ARG A 131 -18.44 4.02 18.90
CA ARG A 131 -19.87 4.04 19.27
C ARG A 131 -20.81 4.12 18.06
N ASN A 132 -20.29 4.56 16.91
CA ASN A 132 -21.04 4.60 15.65
C ASN A 132 -21.11 3.24 14.94
N ASP A 133 -20.33 2.24 15.37
CA ASP A 133 -20.53 0.85 14.95
C ASP A 133 -21.21 0.10 16.09
N VAL A 134 -22.48 -0.27 15.90
CA VAL A 134 -23.27 -0.94 16.95
C VAL A 134 -22.71 -2.30 17.32
N ILE A 135 -22.21 -3.04 16.33
CA ILE A 135 -21.72 -4.40 16.50
C ILE A 135 -20.39 -4.37 17.25
N LEU A 136 -19.49 -3.48 16.85
CA LEU A 136 -18.21 -3.25 17.51
C LEU A 136 -18.40 -2.66 18.91
N ALA A 137 -19.27 -1.65 19.08
CA ALA A 137 -19.55 -1.06 20.39
C ALA A 137 -20.07 -2.10 21.38
N GLU A 138 -20.96 -2.99 20.95
CA GLU A 138 -21.46 -4.09 21.78
C GLU A 138 -20.39 -5.15 22.07
N ALA A 139 -19.49 -5.42 21.11
CA ALA A 139 -18.39 -6.34 21.30
C ALA A 139 -17.29 -5.81 22.24
N CYS A 140 -17.04 -4.49 22.22
CA CYS A 140 -15.89 -3.85 22.86
C CYS A 140 -16.22 -3.09 24.15
N ARG A 141 -17.49 -2.90 24.52
CA ARG A 141 -17.89 -2.05 25.67
C ARG A 141 -17.12 -2.34 26.95
N SER A 142 -17.01 -3.61 27.35
CA SER A 142 -16.29 -4.02 28.57
C SER A 142 -14.78 -3.80 28.44
N ASP A 143 -14.22 -4.05 27.26
CA ASP A 143 -12.80 -3.86 26.99
C ASP A 143 -12.43 -2.36 27.02
N VAL A 144 -13.29 -1.49 26.48
CA VAL A 144 -13.11 -0.03 26.53
C VAL A 144 -13.14 0.47 27.97
N GLU A 145 -14.11 0.03 28.78
CA GLU A 145 -14.18 0.41 30.20
C GLU A 145 -12.95 -0.06 30.99
N GLN A 146 -12.41 -1.24 30.66
CA GLN A 146 -11.28 -1.80 31.38
C GLN A 146 -9.93 -1.18 30.97
N TYR A 147 -9.72 -0.91 29.69
CA TYR A 147 -8.40 -0.55 29.15
C TYR A 147 -8.31 0.88 28.59
N CYS A 148 -9.43 1.51 28.25
CA CYS A 148 -9.48 2.77 27.50
C CYS A 148 -10.39 3.84 28.14
N LYS A 149 -10.80 3.68 29.41
CA LYS A 149 -11.73 4.59 30.10
C LYS A 149 -11.26 6.05 30.19
N ASP A 150 -9.93 6.27 30.22
CA ASP A 150 -9.32 7.59 30.37
C ASP A 150 -9.04 8.24 28.99
N VAL A 151 -9.43 7.59 27.91
CA VAL A 151 -9.28 8.08 26.54
C VAL A 151 -10.57 8.78 26.12
N GLU A 152 -10.45 10.03 25.67
CA GLU A 152 -11.58 10.78 25.15
C GLU A 152 -12.10 10.14 23.84
N PRO A 153 -13.41 9.84 23.72
CA PRO A 153 -14.00 9.34 22.47
C PRO A 153 -13.86 10.33 21.30
N GLY A 154 -13.99 9.84 20.07
CA GLY A 154 -13.78 10.63 18.84
C GLY A 154 -12.36 10.51 18.28
N ASP A 155 -12.16 11.04 17.06
CA ASP A 155 -10.90 11.03 16.29
C ASP A 155 -10.20 9.67 16.16
N GLY A 156 -10.96 8.58 16.29
CA GLY A 156 -10.45 7.22 16.30
C GLY A 156 -9.57 6.86 17.51
N ARG A 157 -9.51 7.70 18.55
CA ARG A 157 -8.62 7.49 19.71
C ARG A 157 -8.89 6.17 20.43
N ILE A 158 -10.15 5.79 20.57
CA ILE A 158 -10.53 4.52 21.19
C ILE A 158 -10.06 3.32 20.33
N HIS A 159 -10.17 3.39 19.00
CA HIS A 159 -9.64 2.34 18.12
C HIS A 159 -8.13 2.17 18.28
N VAL A 160 -7.38 3.28 18.35
CA VAL A 160 -5.93 3.24 18.62
C VAL A 160 -5.65 2.56 19.97
N CYS A 161 -6.41 2.90 21.01
CA CYS A 161 -6.27 2.28 22.33
C CYS A 161 -6.58 0.78 22.31
N LEU A 162 -7.68 0.36 21.69
CA LEU A 162 -8.06 -1.05 21.55
C LEU A 162 -7.00 -1.84 20.77
N ARG A 163 -6.45 -1.27 19.69
CA ARG A 163 -5.37 -1.89 18.90
C ARG A 163 -4.07 -2.00 19.68
N PHE A 164 -3.75 -1.01 20.52
CA PHE A 164 -2.61 -1.07 21.43
C PHE A 164 -2.77 -2.20 22.46
N HIS A 165 -3.99 -2.41 22.95
CA HIS A 165 -4.34 -3.48 23.88
C HIS A 165 -4.84 -4.78 23.22
N ARG A 166 -4.58 -5.01 21.91
CA ARG A 166 -5.13 -6.15 21.14
C ARG A 166 -4.94 -7.54 21.75
N ASN A 167 -3.90 -7.73 22.55
CA ASN A 167 -3.59 -9.01 23.21
C ASN A 167 -4.28 -9.18 24.58
N LYS A 168 -4.89 -8.10 25.11
CA LYS A 168 -5.55 -8.06 26.43
C LYS A 168 -7.07 -7.98 26.32
N ILE A 169 -7.58 -7.43 25.22
CA ILE A 169 -9.02 -7.36 24.94
C ILE A 169 -9.60 -8.72 24.57
N SER A 170 -10.93 -8.84 24.72
CA SER A 170 -11.67 -10.04 24.32
C SER A 170 -11.48 -10.40 22.85
N GLU A 171 -11.61 -11.69 22.52
CA GLU A 171 -11.57 -12.14 21.13
C GLU A 171 -12.68 -11.51 20.29
N ARG A 172 -13.87 -11.33 20.88
CA ARG A 172 -15.02 -10.70 20.22
C ARG A 172 -14.68 -9.25 19.82
N CYS A 173 -14.19 -8.43 20.76
CA CYS A 173 -13.80 -7.06 20.46
C CYS A 173 -12.67 -7.00 19.43
N ARG A 174 -11.63 -7.83 19.60
CA ARG A 174 -10.54 -7.92 18.63
C ARG A 174 -11.01 -8.30 17.24
N ASN A 175 -12.05 -9.11 17.11
CA ASN A 175 -12.62 -9.51 15.82
C ASN A 175 -13.29 -8.34 15.11
N GLU A 176 -14.17 -7.62 15.79
CA GLU A 176 -14.87 -6.47 15.20
C GLU A 176 -13.92 -5.30 14.93
N GLU A 177 -13.01 -4.99 15.85
CA GLU A 177 -11.97 -3.96 15.64
C GLU A 177 -11.11 -4.25 14.40
N MET A 178 -10.82 -5.53 14.14
CA MET A 178 -10.05 -5.93 12.96
C MET A 178 -10.85 -5.87 11.66
N LYS A 179 -12.19 -5.95 11.71
CA LYS A 179 -13.04 -5.73 10.53
C LYS A 179 -13.07 -4.24 10.20
N LEU A 180 -13.31 -3.38 11.18
CA LEU A 180 -13.25 -1.93 10.99
C LEU A 180 -11.86 -1.48 10.50
N ALA A 181 -10.79 -2.05 11.08
CA ALA A 181 -9.43 -1.81 10.60
C ALA A 181 -9.22 -2.24 9.13
N ALA A 182 -9.97 -3.22 8.60
CA ALA A 182 -9.92 -3.54 7.17
C ALA A 182 -10.69 -2.52 6.32
N VAL A 183 -11.82 -2.01 6.83
CA VAL A 183 -12.60 -0.91 6.20
C VAL A 183 -11.75 0.34 6.05
N GLU A 184 -10.99 0.74 7.09
CA GLU A 184 -10.03 1.86 7.01
C GLU A 184 -9.04 1.74 5.84
N TYR A 185 -8.75 0.52 5.40
CA TYR A 185 -7.77 0.29 4.34
C TYR A 185 -8.38 0.41 2.93
N ARG A 186 -9.70 0.61 2.81
CA ARG A 186 -10.43 0.76 1.54
C ARG A 186 -10.36 2.15 0.93
N ASP A 187 -10.11 3.18 1.72
CA ASP A 187 -10.02 4.54 1.21
C ASP A 187 -9.02 5.35 2.02
N ILE A 188 -8.23 6.16 1.32
CA ILE A 188 -7.27 7.05 1.97
C ILE A 188 -7.96 8.03 2.92
N ARG A 189 -9.19 8.44 2.62
CA ARG A 189 -10.00 9.36 3.41
C ARG A 189 -10.41 8.79 4.78
N LEU A 190 -10.49 7.47 4.91
CA LEU A 190 -10.74 6.78 6.19
C LEU A 190 -9.48 6.71 7.07
N ARG A 191 -8.32 7.18 6.58
CA ARG A 191 -7.08 7.32 7.36
C ARG A 191 -6.57 8.76 7.30
N PRO A 192 -7.10 9.67 8.13
CA PRO A 192 -6.76 11.10 8.09
C PRO A 192 -5.25 11.38 8.15
N LYS A 193 -4.51 10.65 8.99
CA LYS A 193 -3.04 10.76 9.08
C LYS A 193 -2.36 10.47 7.73
N LEU A 194 -2.70 9.36 7.09
CA LEU A 194 -2.15 8.98 5.79
C LEU A 194 -2.57 9.98 4.70
N ASN A 195 -3.85 10.38 4.67
CA ASN A 195 -4.37 11.34 3.70
C ASN A 195 -3.66 12.70 3.79
N LYS A 196 -3.35 13.14 5.01
CA LYS A 196 -2.63 14.39 5.27
C LYS A 196 -1.17 14.30 4.83
N LEU A 197 -0.45 13.26 5.27
CA LEU A 197 0.97 13.08 4.98
C LEU A 197 1.24 12.84 3.49
N CYS A 198 0.31 12.20 2.78
CA CYS A 198 0.40 11.93 1.35
C CYS A 198 -0.36 12.93 0.46
N SER A 199 -0.74 14.09 1.00
CA SER A 199 -1.59 15.06 0.28
C SER A 199 -0.92 15.60 -0.99
N GLU A 200 0.37 15.91 -0.92
CA GLU A 200 1.18 16.40 -2.03
C GLU A 200 1.42 15.31 -3.09
N GLU A 201 1.85 14.12 -2.68
CA GLU A 201 2.05 12.99 -3.59
C GLU A 201 0.75 12.61 -4.29
N LYS A 202 -0.38 12.66 -3.57
CA LYS A 202 -1.70 12.40 -4.15
C LYS A 202 -2.04 13.43 -5.22
N ALA A 203 -1.78 14.72 -4.97
CA ALA A 203 -2.04 15.80 -5.92
C ALA A 203 -1.13 15.72 -7.16
N VAL A 204 0.13 15.29 -7.00
CA VAL A 204 1.11 15.21 -8.09
C VAL A 204 0.94 13.93 -8.91
N TYR A 205 0.83 12.77 -8.26
CA TYR A 205 0.89 11.46 -8.92
C TYR A 205 -0.49 10.84 -9.17
N CYS A 206 -1.52 11.18 -8.38
CA CYS A 206 -2.80 10.45 -8.36
C CYS A 206 -4.03 11.35 -8.56
N LYS A 207 -3.87 12.53 -9.17
CA LYS A 207 -4.94 13.53 -9.35
C LYS A 207 -6.20 13.00 -10.06
N ASP A 208 -6.03 12.09 -11.03
CA ASP A 208 -7.12 11.57 -11.87
C ASP A 208 -7.70 10.25 -11.32
N VAL A 209 -7.21 9.80 -10.16
CA VAL A 209 -7.62 8.52 -9.55
C VAL A 209 -8.83 8.74 -8.66
N LYS A 210 -9.96 8.13 -9.03
CA LYS A 210 -11.16 8.15 -8.19
C LYS A 210 -10.92 7.43 -6.86
N PRO A 211 -11.34 8.02 -5.71
CA PRO A 211 -11.27 7.37 -4.40
C PRO A 211 -12.15 6.11 -4.33
N GLY A 212 -12.00 5.31 -3.28
CA GLY A 212 -12.61 3.98 -3.12
C GLY A 212 -11.73 2.82 -3.63
N GLN A 213 -12.02 1.59 -3.17
CA GLN A 213 -11.32 0.34 -3.55
C GLN A 213 -9.79 0.40 -3.42
N ALA A 214 -9.31 1.18 -2.47
CA ALA A 214 -7.90 1.50 -2.25
C ALA A 214 -7.16 2.05 -3.49
N ARG A 215 -7.86 2.54 -4.51
CA ARG A 215 -7.24 2.95 -5.80
C ARG A 215 -6.20 4.06 -5.62
N VAL A 216 -6.53 5.09 -4.83
CA VAL A 216 -5.61 6.19 -4.55
C VAL A 216 -4.38 5.69 -3.79
N ILE A 217 -4.57 4.82 -2.79
CA ILE A 217 -3.46 4.23 -2.03
C ILE A 217 -2.58 3.38 -2.95
N LYS A 218 -3.18 2.54 -3.80
CA LYS A 218 -2.46 1.73 -4.80
C LYS A 218 -1.63 2.61 -5.74
N CYS A 219 -2.21 3.71 -6.24
CA CYS A 219 -1.49 4.67 -7.06
C CYS A 219 -0.28 5.30 -6.33
N LEU A 220 -0.45 5.68 -5.06
CA LEU A 220 0.64 6.20 -4.25
C LEU A 220 1.76 5.17 -4.08
N MET A 221 1.41 3.91 -3.77
CA MET A 221 2.37 2.82 -3.64
C MET A 221 3.09 2.51 -4.97
N GLU A 222 2.41 2.62 -6.11
CA GLU A 222 3.02 2.44 -7.43
C GLU A 222 4.03 3.55 -7.78
N ASN A 223 3.88 4.74 -7.17
CA ASN A 223 4.75 5.89 -7.39
C ASN A 223 5.79 6.12 -6.28
N MET A 224 5.81 5.31 -5.22
CA MET A 224 6.71 5.51 -4.07
C MET A 224 8.22 5.40 -4.39
N ALA A 225 8.56 4.86 -5.57
CA ALA A 225 9.93 4.76 -6.06
C ALA A 225 10.38 5.97 -6.91
N GLN A 226 9.51 6.97 -7.10
CA GLN A 226 9.85 8.20 -7.82
C GLN A 226 10.83 9.05 -6.99
N PRO A 227 11.79 9.75 -7.63
CA PRO A 227 12.84 10.49 -6.91
C PRO A 227 12.32 11.66 -6.07
N ASN A 228 11.14 12.20 -6.39
CA ASN A 228 10.53 13.34 -5.70
C ASN A 228 9.34 12.92 -4.81
N PHE A 229 9.29 11.66 -4.40
CA PHE A 229 8.27 11.16 -3.49
C PHE A 229 8.67 11.46 -2.05
N GLY A 230 7.80 12.12 -1.27
CA GLY A 230 8.09 12.53 0.10
C GLY A 230 8.34 11.35 1.04
N GLU A 231 9.35 11.47 1.90
CA GLU A 231 9.75 10.38 2.82
C GLU A 231 8.69 10.12 3.91
N ASP A 232 7.96 11.14 4.35
CA ASP A 232 6.88 10.96 5.35
C ASP A 232 5.73 10.10 4.79
N CYS A 233 5.23 10.44 3.60
CA CYS A 233 4.22 9.63 2.92
C CYS A 233 4.72 8.21 2.65
N LYS A 234 5.97 8.09 2.18
CA LYS A 234 6.60 6.80 1.89
C LYS A 234 6.70 5.91 3.12
N SER A 235 7.11 6.46 4.26
CA SER A 235 7.21 5.73 5.53
C SER A 235 5.83 5.20 5.96
N GLU A 236 4.77 6.00 5.86
CA GLU A 236 3.42 5.55 6.22
C GLU A 236 2.88 4.47 5.25
N LEU A 237 3.23 4.56 3.96
CA LEU A 237 2.86 3.54 2.97
C LEU A 237 3.62 2.23 3.21
N GLN A 238 4.90 2.29 3.63
CA GLN A 238 5.68 1.11 4.00
C GLN A 238 5.16 0.46 5.30
N GLU A 239 4.78 1.26 6.30
CA GLU A 239 4.14 0.73 7.52
C GLU A 239 2.85 -0.03 7.17
N ARG A 240 2.02 0.56 6.31
CA ARG A 240 0.83 -0.10 5.76
C ARG A 240 1.18 -1.40 5.04
N GLU A 241 2.21 -1.38 4.20
CA GLU A 241 2.67 -2.56 3.47
C GLU A 241 3.05 -3.70 4.42
N GLY A 242 3.73 -3.38 5.52
CA GLY A 242 4.05 -4.32 6.58
C GLY A 242 2.82 -5.05 7.11
N VAL A 243 1.72 -4.32 7.36
CA VAL A 243 0.46 -4.90 7.84
C VAL A 243 -0.19 -5.80 6.78
N MET A 244 -0.19 -5.40 5.50
CA MET A 244 -0.73 -6.19 4.38
C MET A 244 -0.03 -7.56 4.24
N LYS A 245 1.27 -7.65 4.58
CA LYS A 245 2.03 -8.91 4.57
C LYS A 245 1.65 -9.86 5.72
N THR A 246 0.86 -9.42 6.69
CA THR A 246 0.49 -10.23 7.88
C THR A 246 -0.91 -10.82 7.81
N ASP A 247 -1.84 -10.15 7.11
CA ASP A 247 -3.23 -10.57 6.98
C ASP A 247 -3.81 -10.01 5.67
N TYR A 248 -4.37 -10.90 4.86
CA TYR A 248 -4.89 -10.59 3.53
C TYR A 248 -6.03 -9.58 3.53
N ARG A 249 -6.77 -9.46 4.64
CA ARG A 249 -7.93 -8.55 4.75
C ARG A 249 -7.54 -7.08 4.67
N PHE A 250 -6.28 -6.74 4.96
CA PHE A 250 -5.77 -5.37 4.84
C PHE A 250 -5.33 -5.03 3.42
N ASP A 251 -5.19 -6.02 2.54
CA ASP A 251 -5.01 -5.83 1.12
C ASP A 251 -6.36 -5.98 0.42
N VAL A 252 -7.01 -4.84 0.13
CA VAL A 252 -8.35 -4.80 -0.47
C VAL A 252 -8.44 -5.59 -1.77
N GLY A 253 -7.40 -5.54 -2.60
CA GLY A 253 -7.38 -6.28 -3.87
C GLY A 253 -7.39 -7.79 -3.64
N VAL A 254 -6.61 -8.27 -2.67
CA VAL A 254 -6.62 -9.70 -2.29
C VAL A 254 -7.92 -10.06 -1.57
N ALA A 255 -8.37 -9.24 -0.63
CA ALA A 255 -9.59 -9.51 0.15
C ALA A 255 -10.84 -9.65 -0.73
N THR A 256 -10.99 -8.82 -1.76
CA THR A 256 -12.15 -8.87 -2.65
C THR A 256 -11.98 -9.93 -3.74
N ASN A 257 -10.88 -9.90 -4.49
CA ASN A 257 -10.72 -10.75 -5.67
C ASN A 257 -10.35 -12.21 -5.33
N CYS A 258 -9.94 -12.50 -4.10
CA CYS A 258 -9.68 -13.87 -3.64
C CYS A 258 -10.78 -14.40 -2.70
N ALA A 259 -11.90 -13.69 -2.50
CA ALA A 259 -12.90 -14.09 -1.51
C ALA A 259 -13.40 -15.54 -1.72
N SER A 260 -13.80 -15.89 -2.95
CA SER A 260 -14.25 -17.26 -3.28
C SER A 260 -13.14 -18.30 -3.15
N ASP A 261 -11.92 -17.94 -3.55
CA ASP A 261 -10.76 -18.82 -3.48
C ASP A 261 -10.35 -19.10 -2.02
N VAL A 262 -10.47 -18.11 -1.13
CA VAL A 262 -10.22 -18.28 0.30
C VAL A 262 -11.25 -19.23 0.92
N GLU A 263 -12.53 -19.10 0.58
CA GLU A 263 -13.56 -20.04 1.05
C GLU A 263 -13.32 -21.45 0.54
N GLN A 264 -12.94 -21.60 -0.74
CA GLN A 264 -12.79 -22.91 -1.37
C GLN A 264 -11.52 -23.64 -0.91
N PHE A 265 -10.38 -22.95 -0.85
CA PHE A 265 -9.07 -23.58 -0.63
C PHE A 265 -8.47 -23.31 0.74
N CYS A 266 -8.89 -22.24 1.44
CA CYS A 266 -8.21 -21.72 2.62
C CYS A 266 -9.13 -21.46 3.83
N ALA A 267 -10.32 -22.08 3.88
CA ALA A 267 -11.28 -21.92 4.97
C ALA A 267 -10.67 -22.22 6.36
N ASP A 268 -9.88 -23.28 6.47
CA ASP A 268 -9.18 -23.63 7.73
C ASP A 268 -8.13 -22.59 8.13
N ALA A 269 -7.49 -21.95 7.14
CA ALA A 269 -6.49 -20.92 7.39
C ALA A 269 -7.13 -19.59 7.84
N ARG A 270 -8.36 -19.31 7.36
CA ARG A 270 -9.15 -18.12 7.73
C ARG A 270 -9.48 -18.09 9.23
N ASN A 271 -9.67 -19.25 9.85
CA ASN A 271 -10.03 -19.37 11.28
C ASN A 271 -8.81 -19.35 12.22
N LYS A 272 -7.57 -19.32 11.70
CA LYS A 272 -6.33 -19.38 12.49
C LYS A 272 -5.81 -17.98 12.86
N LEU A 273 -4.91 -17.95 13.86
CA LEU A 273 -4.22 -16.76 14.40
C LEU A 273 -3.99 -15.64 13.36
N ARG A 274 -4.56 -14.47 13.62
CA ARG A 274 -4.34 -13.27 12.80
C ARG A 274 -2.90 -12.77 12.93
N GLY A 275 -2.30 -12.37 11.80
CA GLY A 275 -0.99 -11.72 11.76
C GLY A 275 0.20 -12.61 11.39
N ASN A 276 0.01 -13.91 11.12
CA ASN A 276 1.07 -14.84 10.71
C ASN A 276 1.04 -15.18 9.21
N ALA A 277 0.23 -14.45 8.42
CA ALA A 277 0.02 -14.64 7.00
C ALA A 277 -0.49 -16.05 6.61
N THR A 278 -1.25 -16.75 7.48
CA THR A 278 -1.77 -18.11 7.19
C THR A 278 -2.51 -18.19 5.87
N VAL A 279 -3.47 -17.29 5.63
CA VAL A 279 -4.27 -17.29 4.41
C VAL A 279 -3.42 -16.94 3.19
N LEU A 280 -2.56 -15.91 3.28
CA LEU A 280 -1.66 -15.54 2.19
C LEU A 280 -0.71 -16.70 1.81
N LYS A 281 -0.16 -17.41 2.80
CA LYS A 281 0.66 -18.61 2.57
C LYS A 281 -0.14 -19.74 1.90
N CYS A 282 -1.38 -19.96 2.35
CA CYS A 282 -2.26 -20.94 1.74
C CYS A 282 -2.59 -20.60 0.27
N LEU A 283 -2.84 -19.32 -0.03
CA LEU A 283 -3.05 -18.83 -1.40
C LEU A 283 -1.79 -19.01 -2.26
N VAL A 284 -0.59 -18.76 -1.72
CA VAL A 284 0.67 -19.03 -2.42
C VAL A 284 0.81 -20.52 -2.77
N THR A 285 0.51 -21.42 -1.83
CA THR A 285 0.57 -22.86 -2.07
C THR A 285 -0.43 -23.33 -3.13
N ASN A 286 -1.63 -22.77 -3.14
CA ASN A 286 -2.70 -23.13 -4.08
C ASN A 286 -2.73 -22.26 -5.34
N PHE A 287 -1.69 -21.47 -5.60
CA PHE A 287 -1.71 -20.37 -6.57
C PHE A 287 -2.23 -20.76 -7.97
N ARG A 288 -1.85 -21.95 -8.46
CA ARG A 288 -2.25 -22.45 -9.79
C ARG A 288 -3.74 -22.78 -9.90
N SER A 289 -4.40 -23.03 -8.78
CA SER A 289 -5.81 -23.41 -8.70
C SER A 289 -6.74 -22.22 -8.43
N LEU A 290 -6.16 -21.03 -8.18
CA LEU A 290 -6.94 -19.82 -7.90
C LEU A 290 -7.50 -19.21 -9.19
N THR A 291 -8.54 -18.39 -9.06
CA THR A 291 -9.08 -17.58 -10.16
C THR A 291 -8.04 -16.62 -10.74
N ASP A 292 -8.20 -16.21 -12.02
CA ASP A 292 -7.23 -15.30 -12.68
C ASP A 292 -7.12 -13.93 -11.99
N GLN A 293 -8.22 -13.43 -11.43
CA GLN A 293 -8.27 -12.20 -10.66
C GLN A 293 -7.46 -12.35 -9.35
N CYS A 294 -7.71 -13.42 -8.60
CA CYS A 294 -6.96 -13.69 -7.37
C CYS A 294 -5.47 -13.95 -7.65
N GLN A 295 -5.13 -14.69 -8.71
CA GLN A 295 -3.75 -14.88 -9.13
C GLN A 295 -3.07 -13.53 -9.37
N THR A 296 -3.72 -12.61 -10.08
CA THR A 296 -3.18 -11.27 -10.37
C THR A 296 -2.88 -10.49 -9.08
N GLU A 297 -3.82 -10.48 -8.13
CA GLU A 297 -3.65 -9.76 -6.87
C GLU A 297 -2.62 -10.42 -5.95
N MET A 298 -2.58 -11.75 -5.88
CA MET A 298 -1.51 -12.46 -5.16
C MET A 298 -0.13 -12.21 -5.78
N SER A 299 -0.04 -12.11 -7.11
CA SER A 299 1.20 -11.74 -7.80
C SER A 299 1.71 -10.38 -7.34
N ARG A 300 0.80 -9.40 -7.28
CA ARG A 300 1.09 -8.04 -6.84
C ARG A 300 1.50 -8.05 -5.38
N ALA A 301 0.72 -8.70 -4.50
CA ALA A 301 0.97 -8.75 -3.07
C ALA A 301 2.32 -9.39 -2.73
N VAL A 302 2.67 -10.52 -3.35
CA VAL A 302 3.97 -11.18 -3.10
C VAL A 302 5.13 -10.38 -3.71
N ARG A 303 4.95 -9.76 -4.88
CA ARG A 303 5.98 -8.89 -5.49
C ARG A 303 6.28 -7.68 -4.60
N LEU A 304 5.24 -7.07 -4.05
CA LEU A 304 5.34 -5.96 -3.11
C LEU A 304 6.05 -6.42 -1.83
N ALA A 305 5.64 -7.57 -1.26
CA ALA A 305 6.30 -8.16 -0.09
C ALA A 305 7.80 -8.43 -0.27
N LEU A 306 8.22 -8.88 -1.45
CA LEU A 306 9.63 -9.06 -1.81
C LEU A 306 10.34 -7.75 -2.19
N TRP A 307 9.60 -6.69 -2.49
CA TRP A 307 10.15 -5.38 -2.80
C TRP A 307 10.64 -4.68 -1.53
N ASP A 308 9.78 -4.58 -0.52
CA ASP A 308 10.11 -4.12 0.83
C ASP A 308 10.33 -5.33 1.76
N TYR A 309 11.33 -6.15 1.39
CA TYR A 309 11.64 -7.35 2.15
C TYR A 309 12.23 -7.00 3.52
N THR A 310 11.63 -7.55 4.57
CA THR A 310 12.11 -7.47 5.95
C THR A 310 12.30 -8.88 6.54
N PRO A 311 13.47 -9.19 7.13
CA PRO A 311 13.69 -10.49 7.77
C PRO A 311 12.65 -10.79 8.86
N GLY A 312 12.15 -12.02 8.92
CA GLY A 312 11.13 -12.43 9.88
C GLY A 312 9.70 -11.95 9.55
N ALA A 313 9.48 -11.27 8.41
CA ALA A 313 8.14 -10.87 8.00
C ALA A 313 7.23 -12.07 7.78
N ALA A 314 5.98 -11.96 8.23
CA ALA A 314 5.04 -13.08 8.29
C ALA A 314 4.91 -13.84 6.96
N LEU A 315 4.74 -13.13 5.83
CA LEU A 315 4.63 -13.74 4.51
C LEU A 315 5.97 -14.29 3.99
N THR A 316 7.06 -13.51 4.04
CA THR A 316 8.33 -13.82 3.36
C THR A 316 9.36 -14.56 4.22
N ALA A 317 9.06 -14.89 5.49
CA ALA A 317 10.00 -15.54 6.40
C ALA A 317 10.61 -16.85 5.86
N ALA A 318 9.88 -17.57 4.99
CA ALA A 318 10.39 -18.78 4.34
C ALA A 318 11.55 -18.52 3.37
N CYS A 319 11.78 -17.27 2.97
CA CYS A 319 12.91 -16.87 2.13
C CYS A 319 14.13 -16.40 2.93
N ASP A 320 14.06 -16.31 4.26
CA ASP A 320 15.11 -15.65 5.06
C ASP A 320 16.48 -16.33 4.92
N ASN A 321 16.50 -17.66 4.95
CA ASN A 321 17.73 -18.43 4.78
C ASN A 321 18.30 -18.30 3.35
N ASP A 322 17.45 -18.34 2.34
CA ASP A 322 17.85 -18.18 0.94
C ASP A 322 18.40 -16.77 0.67
N VAL A 323 17.78 -15.73 1.23
CA VAL A 323 18.28 -14.36 1.11
C VAL A 323 19.63 -14.21 1.81
N ALA A 324 19.77 -14.75 3.02
CA ALA A 324 21.02 -14.68 3.77
C ALA A 324 22.19 -15.36 3.06
N THR A 325 21.93 -16.49 2.39
CA THR A 325 22.98 -17.31 1.76
C THR A 325 23.25 -16.94 0.30
N GLN A 326 22.21 -16.58 -0.47
CA GLN A 326 22.29 -16.38 -1.91
C GLN A 326 22.34 -14.90 -2.31
N CYS A 327 21.99 -13.96 -1.41
CA CYS A 327 21.89 -12.53 -1.71
C CYS A 327 22.84 -11.63 -0.89
N PRO A 328 24.18 -11.87 -0.91
CA PRO A 328 25.15 -11.16 -0.06
C PRO A 328 25.31 -9.67 -0.38
N ARG A 329 24.83 -9.21 -1.55
CA ARG A 329 24.86 -7.78 -1.93
C ARG A 329 23.64 -6.99 -1.45
N VAL A 330 22.65 -7.66 -0.88
CA VAL A 330 21.51 -6.99 -0.25
C VAL A 330 21.96 -6.54 1.13
N ARG A 331 22.15 -5.22 1.33
CA ARG A 331 22.27 -4.68 2.68
C ARG A 331 20.88 -4.71 3.32
N LEU A 332 20.62 -5.74 4.11
CA LEU A 332 19.41 -5.83 4.92
C LEU A 332 19.55 -4.84 6.08
N HIS A 333 18.62 -3.88 6.18
CA HIS A 333 18.48 -3.09 7.39
C HIS A 333 17.74 -3.95 8.42
N GLY A 334 18.34 -4.16 9.60
CA GLY A 334 17.73 -4.94 10.68
C GLY A 334 16.52 -4.21 11.31
N PRO A 335 15.67 -4.92 12.07
CA PRO A 335 14.53 -4.32 12.73
C PRO A 335 14.99 -3.24 13.72
N GLN A 336 14.31 -2.10 13.73
CA GLN A 336 14.45 -1.08 14.77
C GLN A 336 14.24 -1.75 16.14
N VAL A 337 15.25 -1.67 17.01
CA VAL A 337 15.15 -2.17 18.39
C VAL A 337 14.12 -1.28 19.12
N PRO A 338 13.04 -1.84 19.69
CA PRO A 338 12.10 -1.06 20.50
C PRO A 338 12.85 -0.56 21.74
N GLY A 339 13.14 0.74 21.80
CA GLY A 339 13.93 1.36 22.88
C GLY A 339 14.82 2.54 22.45
N CYS A 340 15.08 2.73 21.15
CA CYS A 340 15.94 3.83 20.69
C CYS A 340 15.35 5.23 20.95
N ASN A 341 14.02 5.37 21.05
CA ASN A 341 13.38 6.65 21.37
C ASN A 341 13.67 7.13 22.79
N VAL A 342 13.87 6.22 23.75
CA VAL A 342 14.16 6.58 25.15
C VAL A 342 15.61 7.06 25.29
N ALA A 343 16.54 6.47 24.53
CA ALA A 343 17.94 6.87 24.51
C ALA A 343 18.16 8.23 23.82
N ALA A 344 17.38 8.57 22.78
CA ALA A 344 17.45 9.86 22.11
C ALA A 344 16.95 11.02 23.00
N ILE A 345 15.94 10.78 23.84
CA ILE A 345 15.42 11.78 24.79
C ILE A 345 16.39 12.01 25.97
N LEU A 346 17.16 11.00 26.37
CA LEU A 346 18.16 11.15 27.45
C LEU A 346 19.48 11.79 26.98
N GLN A 347 19.79 11.75 25.67
CA GLN A 347 20.98 12.38 25.09
C GLN A 347 20.93 13.92 25.15
N SER A 348 19.75 14.53 25.07
CA SER A 348 19.59 15.99 25.14
C SER A 348 19.71 16.56 26.56
N LEU A 349 19.70 15.71 27.59
CA LEU A 349 19.68 16.14 28.99
C LEU A 349 20.96 15.85 29.80
N TYR A 350 21.80 14.87 29.40
CA TYR A 350 22.87 14.38 30.30
C TYR A 350 24.27 14.10 29.72
N MET A 351 24.58 14.43 28.46
CA MET A 351 25.93 14.26 27.87
C MET A 351 26.61 12.90 28.18
N VAL A 352 25.88 11.78 28.12
CA VAL A 352 26.47 10.44 28.23
C VAL A 352 26.84 9.92 26.85
N SER A 353 28.04 9.33 26.73
CA SER A 353 28.54 8.73 25.48
C SER A 353 27.63 7.60 24.97
N ALA A 354 27.38 7.59 23.66
CA ALA A 354 26.56 6.61 22.98
C ALA A 354 26.95 5.16 23.31
N HIS A 355 25.94 4.31 23.54
CA HIS A 355 26.14 2.86 23.57
C HIS A 355 26.70 2.39 22.21
N PRO A 356 27.73 1.52 22.18
CA PRO A 356 28.48 1.17 20.96
C PRO A 356 27.66 0.47 19.85
N GLY A 357 26.37 0.19 20.08
CA GLY A 357 25.44 -0.41 19.12
C GLY A 357 24.47 0.55 18.42
N CYS A 358 24.38 1.83 18.81
CA CYS A 358 23.45 2.79 18.20
C CYS A 358 24.19 3.74 17.24
N ARG A 359 24.33 3.33 15.98
CA ARG A 359 24.69 4.24 14.88
C ARG A 359 23.44 4.50 14.03
N VAL A 360 22.83 5.67 14.18
CA VAL A 360 21.89 6.21 13.19
C VAL A 360 22.67 6.56 11.93
N ALA A 361 22.60 5.70 10.92
CA ALA A 361 23.11 6.01 9.59
C ALA A 361 22.04 6.84 8.83
N PRO A 362 22.43 7.85 8.04
CA PRO A 362 21.48 8.58 7.20
C PRO A 362 20.85 7.66 6.16
N TRP A 363 19.54 7.78 6.04
CA TRP A 363 18.66 7.03 5.16
C TRP A 363 19.01 7.26 3.69
N VAL A 364 19.64 6.27 3.04
CA VAL A 364 19.62 6.16 1.57
C VAL A 364 19.69 4.68 1.21
N VAL A 365 18.53 4.06 0.96
CA VAL A 365 18.49 2.92 0.05
C VAL A 365 18.74 3.50 -1.33
N GLN A 366 19.90 3.23 -1.94
CA GLN A 366 20.05 3.42 -3.38
C GLN A 366 19.14 2.41 -4.08
N GLY A 367 17.86 2.76 -4.20
CA GLY A 367 16.96 2.15 -5.15
C GLY A 367 17.64 2.28 -6.51
N ALA A 368 17.91 1.15 -7.16
CA ALA A 368 18.35 1.16 -8.55
C ALA A 368 17.40 2.08 -9.33
N ARG A 369 17.95 3.10 -10.02
CA ARG A 369 17.23 4.05 -10.87
C ARG A 369 16.11 3.32 -11.61
N SER A 370 14.87 3.51 -11.17
CA SER A 370 13.69 3.14 -11.95
C SER A 370 13.70 4.04 -13.18
N LYS A 371 13.58 3.43 -14.38
CA LYS A 371 13.23 4.22 -15.57
C LYS A 371 11.84 4.80 -15.31
N ALA A 372 11.64 6.07 -15.61
CA ALA A 372 10.33 6.70 -15.55
C ALA A 372 9.31 5.85 -16.31
N GLY A 373 8.24 5.40 -15.63
CA GLY A 373 7.17 4.57 -16.21
C GLY A 373 7.25 3.06 -15.94
N ALA A 374 8.23 2.55 -15.19
CA ALA A 374 8.27 1.12 -14.83
C ALA A 374 7.39 0.80 -13.61
N VAL A 375 6.21 0.22 -13.86
CA VAL A 375 5.35 -0.43 -12.85
C VAL A 375 6.18 -1.44 -12.04
N PHE A 376 6.16 -1.34 -10.70
CA PHE A 376 6.80 -2.22 -9.72
C PHE A 376 7.94 -3.10 -10.29
N THR A 377 9.13 -2.54 -10.42
CA THR A 377 10.32 -3.39 -10.59
C THR A 377 10.43 -4.25 -9.33
N ILE A 378 10.52 -5.58 -9.48
CA ILE A 378 10.85 -6.49 -8.37
C ILE A 378 12.02 -5.88 -7.58
N GLY A 379 11.91 -5.76 -6.25
CA GLY A 379 12.95 -5.11 -5.43
C GLY A 379 14.29 -5.85 -5.48
N VAL A 380 15.32 -5.34 -4.79
CA VAL A 380 16.68 -5.92 -4.86
C VAL A 380 16.67 -7.40 -4.44
N VAL A 381 15.90 -7.74 -3.39
CA VAL A 381 15.75 -9.12 -2.91
C VAL A 381 15.04 -9.99 -3.93
N GLY A 382 13.85 -9.59 -4.39
CA GLY A 382 13.14 -10.38 -5.38
C GLY A 382 13.96 -10.58 -6.67
N ARG A 383 14.71 -9.57 -7.15
CA ARG A 383 15.59 -9.71 -8.34
C ARG A 383 16.71 -10.69 -8.09
N CYS A 384 17.29 -10.67 -6.89
CA CYS A 384 18.31 -11.63 -6.50
C CYS A 384 17.75 -13.05 -6.51
N LEU A 385 16.63 -13.29 -5.82
CA LEU A 385 16.01 -14.62 -5.73
C LEU A 385 15.55 -15.14 -7.10
N SER A 386 14.94 -14.29 -7.93
CA SER A 386 14.59 -14.65 -9.31
C SER A 386 15.83 -15.03 -10.12
N LYS A 387 16.93 -14.30 -9.97
CA LYS A 387 18.20 -14.64 -10.63
C LYS A 387 18.76 -15.97 -10.15
N THR A 388 18.77 -16.22 -8.83
CA THR A 388 19.20 -17.49 -8.23
C THR A 388 18.42 -18.67 -8.80
N LEU A 389 17.10 -18.51 -8.96
CA LEU A 389 16.23 -19.54 -9.54
C LEU A 389 16.55 -19.80 -11.03
N VAL A 390 16.78 -18.76 -11.83
CA VAL A 390 17.16 -18.88 -13.25
C VAL A 390 18.55 -19.52 -13.42
N GLU A 391 19.47 -19.27 -12.49
CA GLU A 391 20.80 -19.89 -12.46
C GLU A 391 20.77 -21.37 -12.04
N GLY A 392 19.59 -21.93 -11.77
CA GLY A 392 19.44 -23.34 -11.38
C GLY A 392 19.91 -23.66 -9.95
N LYS A 393 20.15 -22.63 -9.12
CA LYS A 393 20.51 -22.83 -7.72
C LYS A 393 19.28 -23.21 -6.91
N PRO A 394 19.40 -24.17 -5.97
CA PRO A 394 18.28 -24.58 -5.15
C PRO A 394 17.86 -23.45 -4.20
N LEU A 395 16.55 -23.21 -4.15
CA LEU A 395 15.88 -22.40 -3.14
C LEU A 395 15.02 -23.32 -2.27
N GLU A 396 14.75 -22.92 -1.03
CA GLU A 396 13.79 -23.62 -0.19
C GLU A 396 12.42 -23.69 -0.92
N PRO A 397 11.71 -24.84 -0.92
CA PRO A 397 10.50 -25.01 -1.74
C PRO A 397 9.46 -23.90 -1.57
N LYS A 398 9.24 -23.45 -0.32
CA LYS A 398 8.31 -22.37 -0.01
C LYS A 398 8.78 -21.00 -0.52
N CYS A 399 10.08 -20.73 -0.47
CA CYS A 399 10.62 -19.50 -1.05
C CYS A 399 10.56 -19.53 -2.57
N ARG A 400 10.86 -20.68 -3.18
CA ARG A 400 10.71 -20.89 -4.62
C ARG A 400 9.28 -20.59 -5.07
N ASP A 401 8.27 -21.13 -4.39
CA ASP A 401 6.86 -20.87 -4.71
C ASP A 401 6.52 -19.38 -4.65
N MET A 402 7.01 -18.65 -3.63
CA MET A 402 6.81 -17.20 -3.53
C MET A 402 7.46 -16.44 -4.69
N VAL A 403 8.68 -16.81 -5.08
CA VAL A 403 9.38 -16.18 -6.22
C VAL A 403 8.63 -16.43 -7.53
N LEU A 404 8.07 -17.63 -7.71
CA LEU A 404 7.22 -17.96 -8.86
C LEU A 404 5.90 -17.18 -8.86
N VAL A 405 5.26 -17.01 -7.70
CA VAL A 405 4.07 -16.18 -7.55
C VAL A 405 4.39 -14.70 -7.82
N ALA A 406 5.54 -14.18 -7.41
CA ALA A 406 5.92 -12.78 -7.67
C ALA A 406 6.21 -12.49 -9.15
N ALA A 407 6.59 -13.52 -9.92
CA ALA A 407 6.93 -13.38 -11.33
C ALA A 407 5.73 -12.83 -12.13
N PRO A 408 5.96 -11.89 -13.07
CA PRO A 408 4.95 -11.48 -14.05
C PRO A 408 4.33 -12.69 -14.78
N LYS A 409 3.06 -12.61 -15.21
CA LYS A 409 2.35 -13.74 -15.84
C LYS A 409 3.07 -14.25 -17.10
N ASP A 410 3.55 -13.32 -17.92
CA ASP A 410 4.41 -13.58 -19.08
C ASP A 410 5.73 -14.25 -18.69
N ALA A 411 6.29 -13.88 -17.53
CA ALA A 411 7.51 -14.46 -17.02
C ALA A 411 7.33 -15.88 -16.45
N ARG A 412 6.15 -16.23 -15.92
CA ARG A 412 5.87 -17.55 -15.33
C ARG A 412 5.95 -18.71 -16.31
N ALA A 413 5.50 -18.49 -17.54
CA ALA A 413 5.62 -19.49 -18.60
C ALA A 413 7.07 -19.98 -18.77
N TYR A 414 8.06 -19.11 -18.53
CA TYR A 414 9.48 -19.45 -18.59
C TYR A 414 9.94 -20.34 -17.44
N PHE A 415 9.33 -20.23 -16.25
CA PHE A 415 9.71 -21.01 -15.08
C PHE A 415 9.08 -22.41 -15.05
N ASP A 416 7.93 -22.59 -15.70
CA ASP A 416 7.26 -23.89 -15.82
C ASP A 416 7.93 -24.82 -16.85
N HIS A 417 8.78 -24.28 -17.72
CA HIS A 417 9.47 -25.02 -18.77
C HIS A 417 10.98 -24.72 -18.75
N PRO A 418 11.75 -25.23 -17.77
CA PRO A 418 13.20 -25.00 -17.69
C PRO A 418 13.97 -25.53 -18.92
N ASP A 419 13.45 -26.57 -19.59
CA ASP A 419 14.00 -27.11 -20.84
C ASP A 419 13.76 -26.21 -22.07
N SER A 420 12.97 -25.13 -21.91
CA SER A 420 12.60 -24.22 -23.00
C SER A 420 13.61 -23.12 -23.27
N THR A 421 14.73 -23.03 -22.57
CA THR A 421 15.80 -22.08 -22.98
C THR A 421 16.17 -22.29 -24.45
N ASN A 422 16.24 -23.55 -24.91
CA ASN A 422 16.43 -23.90 -26.32
C ASN A 422 15.21 -23.57 -27.20
N ALA A 423 13.98 -23.76 -26.70
CA ALA A 423 12.76 -23.42 -27.44
C ALA A 423 12.54 -21.90 -27.58
N ILE A 424 13.03 -21.11 -26.62
CA ILE A 424 13.04 -19.63 -26.65
C ILE A 424 14.11 -19.15 -27.62
N VAL A 425 15.30 -19.76 -27.61
CA VAL A 425 16.34 -19.51 -28.62
C VAL A 425 15.80 -19.80 -30.02
N GLN A 426 15.04 -20.89 -30.19
CA GLN A 426 14.37 -21.20 -31.45
C GLN A 426 13.30 -20.17 -31.82
N LYS A 427 12.41 -19.76 -30.92
CA LYS A 427 11.40 -18.73 -31.22
C LYS A 427 11.98 -17.35 -31.52
N ILE A 428 13.05 -16.96 -30.82
CA ILE A 428 13.76 -15.70 -31.09
C ILE A 428 14.48 -15.80 -32.45
N ALA A 429 15.06 -16.95 -32.78
CA ALA A 429 15.65 -17.20 -34.10
C ALA A 429 14.60 -17.16 -35.23
N GLU A 430 13.42 -17.74 -35.02
CA GLU A 430 12.29 -17.73 -35.96
C GLU A 430 11.75 -16.32 -36.19
N LEU A 431 11.58 -15.53 -35.12
CA LEU A 431 11.15 -14.12 -35.22
C LEU A 431 12.20 -13.24 -35.91
N GLN A 432 13.49 -13.50 -35.69
CA GLN A 432 14.58 -12.79 -36.38
C GLN A 432 14.63 -13.14 -37.87
N GLN A 433 14.41 -14.39 -38.24
CA GLN A 433 14.29 -14.81 -39.64
C GLN A 433 13.06 -14.22 -40.32
N ALA A 434 11.91 -14.21 -39.64
CA ALA A 434 10.68 -13.59 -40.16
C ALA A 434 10.83 -12.07 -40.33
N ALA A 435 11.70 -11.42 -39.54
CA ALA A 435 12.04 -10.00 -39.66
C ALA A 435 13.14 -9.70 -40.70
N GLY A 436 13.61 -10.70 -41.47
CA GLY A 436 14.57 -10.51 -42.57
C GLY A 436 16.02 -10.31 -42.15
N LEU A 437 16.39 -10.64 -40.90
CA LEU A 437 17.77 -10.60 -40.44
C LEU A 437 18.51 -11.87 -40.91
N SER A 438 19.51 -11.70 -41.78
CA SER A 438 20.23 -12.80 -42.43
C SER A 438 21.20 -13.57 -41.52
N ALA A 439 21.34 -13.19 -40.25
CA ALA A 439 22.16 -13.93 -39.27
C ALA A 439 21.52 -13.92 -37.87
N VAL A 440 21.34 -15.13 -37.33
CA VAL A 440 20.72 -15.41 -36.04
C VAL A 440 21.68 -15.02 -34.90
N LEU A 441 21.23 -14.21 -33.94
CA LEU A 441 22.06 -13.71 -32.82
C LEU A 441 22.35 -14.76 -31.75
N VAL A 442 21.71 -15.92 -31.81
CA VAL A 442 21.89 -17.02 -30.84
C VAL A 442 21.99 -18.35 -31.59
N ASN A 443 23.12 -19.04 -31.47
CA ASN A 443 23.32 -20.34 -32.08
C ASN A 443 22.73 -21.46 -31.18
N PRO A 444 21.66 -22.16 -31.60
CA PRO A 444 21.00 -23.16 -30.78
C PRO A 444 21.81 -24.45 -30.55
N ASN A 445 22.96 -24.64 -31.22
CA ASN A 445 23.73 -25.89 -31.17
C ASN A 445 25.04 -25.82 -30.37
N SER A 446 25.39 -24.69 -29.74
CA SER A 446 26.64 -24.60 -28.95
C SER A 446 26.43 -25.04 -27.49
N ARG A 447 27.15 -26.09 -27.05
CA ARG A 447 27.12 -26.61 -25.66
C ARG A 447 27.89 -25.75 -24.64
N THR A 448 28.51 -24.67 -25.06
CA THR A 448 29.25 -23.73 -24.21
C THR A 448 28.71 -22.33 -24.43
N GLY A 449 28.68 -21.53 -23.35
CA GLY A 449 27.92 -20.28 -23.23
C GLY A 449 27.94 -19.36 -24.46
N SER A 450 26.81 -18.69 -24.65
CA SER A 450 26.50 -17.73 -25.71
C SER A 450 27.64 -16.74 -25.98
N THR A 451 28.44 -17.02 -27.01
CA THR A 451 29.32 -16.03 -27.61
C THR A 451 28.49 -15.15 -28.53
N VAL A 452 28.26 -13.90 -28.12
CA VAL A 452 27.69 -12.85 -28.98
C VAL A 452 28.69 -12.56 -30.10
N THR A 453 28.46 -13.10 -31.28
CA THR A 453 29.23 -12.76 -32.47
C THR A 453 28.73 -11.40 -32.97
N VAL A 454 29.46 -10.34 -32.66
CA VAL A 454 29.21 -9.01 -33.23
C VAL A 454 29.54 -9.09 -34.73
N THR A 455 28.54 -9.19 -35.59
CA THR A 455 28.73 -9.12 -37.04
C THR A 455 27.80 -8.10 -37.67
N GLY A 456 28.27 -7.43 -38.72
CA GLY A 456 27.55 -6.37 -39.43
C GLY A 456 28.04 -4.95 -39.11
N TRP A 457 27.21 -3.95 -39.39
CA TRP A 457 27.53 -2.52 -39.26
C TRP A 457 28.00 -2.11 -37.86
N VAL A 458 27.58 -2.84 -36.82
CA VAL A 458 28.03 -2.62 -35.43
C VAL A 458 29.49 -3.05 -35.23
N ALA A 459 29.92 -4.17 -35.84
CA ALA A 459 31.33 -4.56 -35.83
C ALA A 459 32.18 -3.53 -36.59
N LEU A 460 31.66 -3.04 -37.71
CA LEU A 460 32.29 -1.99 -38.51
C LEU A 460 32.41 -0.68 -37.73
N ALA A 461 31.36 -0.27 -37.01
CA ALA A 461 31.38 0.91 -36.14
C ALA A 461 32.36 0.76 -34.97
N CYS A 462 32.45 -0.42 -34.36
CA CYS A 462 33.42 -0.71 -33.31
C CYS A 462 34.86 -0.66 -33.83
N ILE A 463 35.11 -1.23 -35.02
CA ILE A 463 36.43 -1.20 -35.68
C ILE A 463 36.79 0.24 -36.07
N ILE A 464 35.86 1.01 -36.64
CA ILE A 464 36.06 2.44 -36.96
C ILE A 464 36.37 3.24 -35.69
N SER A 465 35.65 3.00 -34.59
CA SER A 465 35.90 3.66 -33.30
C SER A 465 37.30 3.33 -32.77
N LEU A 466 37.74 2.07 -32.89
CA LEU A 466 39.09 1.64 -32.53
C LEU A 466 40.16 2.32 -33.39
N ILE A 467 39.92 2.43 -34.71
CA ILE A 467 40.81 3.14 -35.64
C ILE A 467 40.91 4.62 -35.27
N VAL A 468 39.80 5.29 -34.95
CA VAL A 468 39.80 6.70 -34.53
C VAL A 468 40.60 6.90 -33.24
N VAL A 469 40.44 6.01 -32.26
CA VAL A 469 41.21 6.08 -31.00
C VAL A 469 42.70 5.86 -31.26
N ILE A 470 43.07 4.91 -32.12
CA ILE A 470 44.46 4.64 -32.46
C ILE A 470 45.08 5.82 -33.23
N ILE A 471 44.37 6.40 -34.20
CA ILE A 471 44.85 7.57 -34.95
C ILE A 471 44.99 8.78 -34.02
N GLY A 472 43.99 9.03 -33.16
CA GLY A 472 44.03 10.11 -32.17
C GLY A 472 45.17 9.95 -31.16
N GLY A 473 45.36 8.73 -30.65
CA GLY A 473 46.47 8.38 -29.75
C GLY A 473 47.83 8.53 -30.43
N SER A 474 47.95 8.11 -31.70
CA SER A 474 49.17 8.26 -32.50
C SER A 474 49.47 9.72 -32.79
N PHE A 475 48.46 10.55 -33.07
CA PHE A 475 48.62 11.99 -33.28
C PHE A 475 49.01 12.72 -31.99
N MET A 476 48.44 12.33 -30.84
CA MET A 476 48.87 12.85 -29.54
C MET A 476 50.31 12.46 -29.21
N LEU A 477 50.70 11.21 -29.45
CA LEU A 477 52.08 10.74 -29.30
C LEU A 477 53.03 11.48 -30.24
N TYR A 478 52.64 11.68 -31.50
CA TYR A 478 53.40 12.44 -32.49
C TYR A 478 53.59 13.90 -32.06
N LYS A 479 52.53 14.58 -31.60
CA LYS A 479 52.63 15.94 -31.02
C LYS A 479 53.53 15.97 -29.77
N ARG A 480 53.51 14.92 -28.97
CA ARG A 480 54.35 14.80 -27.77
C ARG A 480 55.81 14.54 -28.11
N PHE A 481 56.11 13.79 -29.17
CA PHE A 481 57.47 13.48 -29.61
C PHE A 481 58.13 14.61 -30.41
N ILE A 482 57.35 15.42 -31.13
CA ILE A 482 57.89 16.51 -31.95
C ILE A 482 58.00 17.83 -31.19
N GLY A 483 57.46 17.91 -29.97
CA GLY A 483 57.56 19.08 -29.11
C GLY A 483 56.69 20.22 -29.65
N ALA A 484 55.58 20.50 -28.98
CA ALA A 484 54.77 21.66 -29.31
C ALA A 484 55.58 22.95 -29.10
N ASP A 485 55.66 23.73 -30.18
CA ASP A 485 55.99 25.15 -30.30
C ASP A 485 56.95 25.77 -29.28
N LYS A 486 58.11 26.21 -29.79
CA LYS A 486 59.08 27.03 -29.07
C LYS A 486 58.38 28.21 -28.36
N PRO A 487 58.69 28.49 -27.08
CA PRO A 487 58.14 29.64 -26.38
C PRO A 487 58.56 30.92 -27.12
N HIS A 488 57.58 31.66 -27.64
CA HIS A 488 57.81 32.99 -28.18
C HIS A 488 57.86 33.95 -26.99
N THR A 489 59.00 34.60 -26.81
CA THR A 489 59.20 35.65 -25.82
C THR A 489 58.45 36.91 -26.25
N LEU A 490 57.37 37.25 -25.55
CA LEU A 490 56.70 38.53 -25.64
C LEU A 490 57.59 39.60 -24.97
N HIS A 491 58.27 40.42 -25.76
CA HIS A 491 58.92 41.63 -25.26
C HIS A 491 57.87 42.71 -25.06
N VAL A 492 57.46 42.95 -23.82
CA VAL A 492 56.70 44.14 -23.44
C VAL A 492 57.70 45.28 -23.28
N LYS A 493 57.60 46.29 -24.16
CA LYS A 493 58.39 47.51 -24.06
C LYS A 493 57.69 48.45 -23.08
N MET A 494 58.16 48.50 -21.83
CA MET A 494 57.87 49.61 -20.93
C MET A 494 58.56 50.86 -21.50
N GLY A 495 57.78 51.85 -21.90
CA GLY A 495 58.29 53.20 -22.09
C GLY A 495 58.15 53.96 -20.78
N ASP A 496 59.27 54.30 -20.17
CA ASP A 496 59.35 55.31 -19.12
C ASP A 496 59.53 56.69 -19.77
N ALA A 497 58.54 57.57 -19.58
CA ALA A 497 58.64 59.02 -19.38
C ALA A 497 57.25 59.66 -19.44
#